data_AF-A0A256LGL3-F1
#
_entry.id   AF-A0A256LGL3-F1
#
_cell.length_a   1.000
_cell.length_b   1.000
_cell.length_c   1.000
_cell.angle_alpha   90.00
_cell.angle_beta   90.00
_cell.angle_gamma   90.00
#
_symmetry.space_group_name_H-M   'P 1'
#
loop_
_entity.id
_entity.type
_entity.pdbx_description
1 polymer ?
#
loop_
_entity_poly.entity_id
_entity_poly.type
_entity_poly.pdbx_seq_one_letter_code
_entity_poly.pdbx_strand_id
1 'polypeptide(L)'
;MNTNAEFMDMEEAIFKFAQELYFKNQVASDLVEKDEQKDLLHLDRSGVEKLQEIDGIIKDFCQPQIRAILQVSQNAHTLQPDFKLVKNQTHQLIQNYDNLKKLVQFRKKIRAEKNKKLSSEWLELENNLEKMNITKIENIEKSVIENEDK
;
A
#
# COMPACT_ATOMS: atom_id res chain seq x y z
N MET A 1 14.56 25.61 -5.87
CA MET A 1 13.94 25.94 -4.57
C MET A 1 12.50 25.53 -4.69
N ASN A 2 12.06 24.60 -3.84
CA ASN A 2 10.69 24.13 -3.88
C ASN A 2 9.75 25.22 -3.32
N THR A 3 8.59 25.40 -3.95
CA THR A 3 7.59 26.42 -3.57
C THR A 3 6.48 25.83 -2.69
N ASN A 4 5.74 26.70 -2.01
CA ASN A 4 4.54 26.29 -1.26
C ASN A 4 3.48 25.62 -2.16
N ALA A 5 3.38 26.04 -3.43
CA ALA A 5 2.48 25.42 -4.39
C ALA A 5 2.91 23.98 -4.72
N GLU A 6 4.21 23.77 -4.95
CA GLU A 6 4.76 22.42 -5.20
C GLU A 6 4.56 21.50 -3.99
N PHE A 7 4.74 22.00 -2.77
CA PHE A 7 4.46 21.24 -1.55
C PHE A 7 3.00 20.79 -1.48
N MET A 8 2.05 21.69 -1.73
CA MET A 8 0.61 21.38 -1.70
C MET A 8 0.22 20.36 -2.78
N ASP A 9 0.76 20.49 -4.00
CA ASP A 9 0.52 19.54 -5.08
C ASP A 9 1.06 18.14 -4.76
N MET A 10 2.22 18.05 -4.07
CA MET A 10 2.80 16.80 -3.59
C MET A 10 1.92 16.16 -2.50
N GLU A 11 1.50 16.93 -1.51
CA GLU A 11 0.64 16.46 -0.42
C GLU A 11 -0.74 16.01 -0.90
N GLU A 12 -1.33 16.67 -1.90
CA GLU A 12 -2.59 16.23 -2.51
C GLU A 12 -2.43 14.87 -3.22
N ALA A 13 -1.32 14.68 -3.95
CA ALA A 13 -1.01 13.41 -4.61
C ALA A 13 -0.76 12.29 -3.59
N ILE A 14 -0.01 12.58 -2.53
CA ILE A 14 0.23 11.68 -1.40
C ILE A 14 -1.09 11.29 -0.74
N PHE A 15 -1.95 12.25 -0.42
CA PHE A 15 -3.24 11.99 0.23
C PHE A 15 -4.12 11.06 -0.60
N LYS A 16 -4.30 11.36 -1.90
CA LYS A 16 -5.11 10.54 -2.81
C LYS A 16 -4.57 9.11 -2.90
N PHE A 17 -3.26 8.96 -3.08
CA PHE A 17 -2.63 7.64 -3.16
C PHE A 17 -2.74 6.86 -1.84
N ALA A 18 -2.49 7.53 -0.71
CA ALA A 18 -2.60 6.94 0.62
C ALA A 18 -4.04 6.47 0.90
N GLN A 19 -5.04 7.26 0.51
CA GLN A 19 -6.45 6.91 0.70
C GLN A 19 -6.82 5.67 -0.11
N GLU A 20 -6.38 5.60 -1.37
CA GLU A 20 -6.58 4.43 -2.20
C GLU A 20 -5.88 3.18 -1.63
N LEU A 21 -4.63 3.32 -1.19
CA LEU A 21 -3.86 2.22 -0.61
C LEU A 21 -4.49 1.72 0.69
N TYR A 22 -4.99 2.64 1.52
CA TYR A 22 -5.70 2.34 2.75
C TYR A 22 -6.86 1.36 2.51
N PHE A 23 -7.74 1.66 1.55
CA PHE A 23 -8.89 0.80 1.28
C PHE A 23 -8.49 -0.54 0.65
N LYS A 24 -7.46 -0.54 -0.21
CA LYS A 24 -6.97 -1.79 -0.83
C LYS A 24 -6.32 -2.72 0.20
N ASN A 25 -5.63 -2.19 1.20
CA ASN A 25 -5.14 -2.97 2.34
C ASN A 25 -6.29 -3.60 3.13
N GLN A 26 -7.37 -2.87 3.39
CA GLN A 26 -8.55 -3.43 4.07
C GLN A 26 -9.18 -4.58 3.28
N VAL A 27 -9.36 -4.39 1.97
CA VAL A 27 -9.87 -5.46 1.08
C VAL A 27 -8.96 -6.69 1.11
N ALA A 28 -7.65 -6.49 1.07
CA ALA A 28 -6.68 -7.58 1.12
C ALA A 28 -6.78 -8.38 2.43
N SER A 29 -6.90 -7.68 3.56
CA SER A 29 -7.09 -8.29 4.87
C SER A 29 -8.39 -9.09 4.96
N ASP A 30 -9.50 -8.53 4.48
CA ASP A 30 -10.79 -9.23 4.45
C ASP A 30 -10.72 -10.52 3.60
N LEU A 31 -9.95 -10.49 2.50
CA LEU A 31 -9.74 -11.65 1.65
C LEU A 31 -8.89 -12.73 2.29
N VAL A 32 -7.84 -12.35 3.03
CA VAL A 32 -7.00 -13.29 3.78
C VAL A 32 -7.83 -13.96 4.89
N GLU A 33 -8.61 -13.19 5.64
CA GLU A 33 -9.51 -13.73 6.68
C GLU A 33 -10.56 -14.69 6.10
N LYS A 34 -11.16 -14.33 4.96
CA LYS A 34 -12.13 -15.19 4.26
C LYS A 34 -11.50 -16.49 3.76
N ASP A 35 -10.27 -16.42 3.26
CA ASP A 35 -9.53 -17.61 2.82
C ASP A 35 -9.14 -18.51 4.02
N GLU A 36 -8.73 -17.93 5.14
CA GLU A 36 -8.46 -18.66 6.38
C GLU A 36 -9.70 -19.43 6.86
N GLN A 37 -10.86 -18.77 6.92
CA GLN A 37 -12.11 -19.42 7.34
C GLN A 37 -12.46 -20.61 6.46
N LYS A 38 -12.23 -20.52 5.14
CA LYS A 38 -12.45 -21.64 4.22
C LYS A 38 -11.45 -22.77 4.43
N ASP A 39 -10.18 -22.44 4.62
CA ASP A 39 -9.12 -23.44 4.77
C ASP A 39 -9.22 -24.18 6.13
N LEU A 40 -9.67 -23.49 7.20
CA LEU A 40 -10.02 -24.12 8.49
C LEU A 40 -11.13 -25.17 8.34
N LEU A 41 -12.12 -24.93 7.47
CA LEU A 41 -13.18 -25.89 7.16
C LEU A 41 -12.68 -27.09 6.34
N HIS A 42 -11.53 -26.98 5.67
CA HIS A 42 -10.99 -27.99 4.77
C HIS A 42 -9.69 -28.67 5.26
N LEU A 43 -9.22 -28.34 6.48
CA LEU A 43 -8.00 -28.89 7.11
C LEU A 43 -6.71 -28.73 6.28
N ASP A 44 -6.67 -27.77 5.34
CA ASP A 44 -5.50 -27.49 4.49
C ASP A 44 -4.71 -26.32 5.05
N ARG A 45 -3.72 -26.61 5.92
CA ARG A 45 -2.90 -25.58 6.57
C ARG A 45 -1.69 -25.12 5.75
N SER A 46 -1.43 -25.76 4.61
CA SER A 46 -0.23 -25.48 3.80
C SER A 46 -0.35 -24.12 3.08
N GLY A 47 0.45 -23.14 3.54
CA GLY A 47 0.53 -21.79 2.95
C GLY A 47 -0.24 -20.68 3.69
N VAL A 48 -1.03 -21.03 4.73
CA VAL A 48 -1.83 -20.08 5.51
C VAL A 48 -0.95 -19.20 6.41
N GLU A 49 0.00 -19.80 7.13
CA GLU A 49 0.86 -19.08 8.08
C GLU A 49 1.61 -17.90 7.43
N LYS A 50 2.11 -18.10 6.21
CA LYS A 50 2.83 -17.05 5.47
C LYS A 50 1.90 -16.00 4.86
N LEU A 51 0.65 -16.35 4.52
CA LEU A 51 -0.35 -15.35 4.13
C LEU A 51 -0.74 -14.49 5.34
N GLN A 52 -0.91 -15.11 6.50
CA GLN A 52 -1.20 -14.44 7.77
C GLN A 52 -0.03 -13.57 8.25
N GLU A 53 1.21 -14.01 8.07
CA GLU A 53 2.40 -13.20 8.39
C GLU A 53 2.40 -11.90 7.56
N ILE A 54 2.18 -12.00 6.25
CA ILE A 54 2.15 -10.82 5.36
C ILE A 54 0.93 -9.94 5.66
N ASP A 55 -0.24 -10.53 5.93
CA ASP A 55 -1.43 -9.77 6.36
C ASP A 55 -1.23 -9.08 7.71
N GLY A 56 -0.55 -9.73 8.65
CA GLY A 56 -0.16 -9.14 9.93
C GLY A 56 0.72 -7.92 9.73
N ILE A 57 1.71 -7.98 8.83
CA ILE A 57 2.51 -6.79 8.45
C ILE A 57 1.60 -5.69 7.89
N ILE A 58 0.64 -6.03 7.04
CA ILE A 58 -0.29 -5.05 6.47
C ILE A 58 -1.14 -4.39 7.56
N LYS A 59 -1.73 -5.17 8.47
CA LYS A 59 -2.62 -4.68 9.54
C LYS A 59 -1.88 -3.91 10.63
N ASP A 60 -0.76 -4.44 11.09
CA ASP A 60 -0.08 -3.94 12.29
C ASP A 60 0.94 -2.85 11.98
N PHE A 61 1.45 -2.79 10.75
CA PHE A 61 2.48 -1.84 10.35
C PHE A 61 2.04 -0.95 9.20
N CYS A 62 1.58 -1.51 8.09
CA CYS A 62 1.26 -0.71 6.90
C CYS A 62 0.05 0.21 7.13
N GLN A 63 -1.02 -0.31 7.73
CA GLN A 63 -2.26 0.43 7.91
C GLN A 63 -2.15 1.60 8.89
N PRO A 64 -1.46 1.47 10.04
CA PRO A 64 -1.20 2.60 10.93
C PRO A 64 -0.34 3.68 10.26
N GLN A 65 0.68 3.30 9.47
CA GLN A 65 1.49 4.26 8.73
C GLN A 65 0.65 5.07 7.75
N ILE A 66 -0.15 4.39 6.92
CA ILE A 66 -1.02 5.07 5.95
C ILE A 66 -2.02 5.99 6.64
N ARG A 67 -2.58 5.60 7.81
CA ARG A 67 -3.44 6.48 8.62
C ARG A 67 -2.73 7.73 9.09
N ALA A 68 -1.48 7.60 9.57
CA ALA A 68 -0.69 8.75 10.00
C ALA A 68 -0.41 9.70 8.82
N ILE A 69 -0.05 9.16 7.65
CA ILE A 69 0.14 9.96 6.43
C ILE A 69 -1.13 10.71 6.06
N LEU A 70 -2.28 10.04 6.04
CA LEU A 70 -3.58 10.67 5.74
C LEU A 70 -3.90 11.83 6.68
N GLN A 71 -3.67 11.67 7.98
CA GLN A 71 -3.91 12.73 8.97
C GLN A 71 -3.00 13.94 8.75
N VAL A 72 -1.74 13.71 8.40
CA VAL A 72 -0.78 14.77 8.15
C VAL A 72 -1.11 15.50 6.85
N SER A 73 -1.31 14.77 5.74
CA SER A 73 -1.60 15.37 4.44
C SER A 73 -2.94 16.10 4.41
N GLN A 74 -3.95 15.66 5.17
CA GLN A 74 -5.21 16.39 5.32
C GLN A 74 -5.01 17.80 5.91
N ASN A 75 -4.01 17.96 6.78
CA ASN A 75 -3.69 19.22 7.45
C ASN A 75 -2.59 20.03 6.74
N ALA A 76 -2.09 19.58 5.58
CA ALA A 76 -0.95 20.20 4.89
C ALA A 76 -1.10 21.71 4.65
N HIS A 77 -2.32 22.18 4.38
CA HIS A 77 -2.64 23.60 4.17
C HIS A 77 -2.38 24.50 5.40
N THR A 78 -2.26 23.92 6.59
CA THR A 78 -1.96 24.62 7.85
C THR A 78 -0.50 24.49 8.29
N LEU A 79 0.29 23.70 7.56
CA LEU A 79 1.68 23.39 7.88
C LEU A 79 2.61 24.25 7.03
N GLN A 80 3.81 24.52 7.55
CA GLN A 80 4.89 25.02 6.71
C GLN A 80 5.38 23.90 5.79
N PRO A 81 5.84 24.22 4.55
CA PRO A 81 6.41 23.22 3.67
C PRO A 81 7.52 22.41 4.33
N ASP A 82 7.32 21.10 4.45
CA ASP A 82 8.30 20.15 4.98
C ASP A 82 8.55 19.06 3.95
N PHE A 83 9.59 19.25 3.13
CA PHE A 83 9.94 18.29 2.09
C PHE A 83 10.57 17.00 2.65
N LYS A 84 11.15 17.06 3.85
CA LYS A 84 11.65 15.85 4.51
C LYS A 84 10.50 14.94 4.92
N LEU A 85 9.40 15.53 5.39
CA LEU A 85 8.15 14.83 5.65
C LEU A 85 7.60 14.19 4.35
N VAL A 86 7.53 14.97 3.26
CA VAL A 86 7.10 14.46 1.94
C VAL A 86 7.93 13.24 1.51
N LYS A 87 9.25 13.31 1.62
CA LYS A 87 10.16 12.19 1.34
C LYS A 87 9.85 10.96 2.19
N ASN A 88 9.64 11.14 3.49
CA ASN A 88 9.32 10.02 4.37
C ASN A 88 7.97 9.38 4.04
N GLN A 89 6.95 10.21 3.75
CA GLN A 89 5.62 9.74 3.38
C GLN A 89 5.66 8.96 2.05
N THR A 90 6.33 9.49 1.02
CA THR A 90 6.43 8.79 -0.27
C THR A 90 7.19 7.48 -0.15
N HIS A 91 8.32 7.48 0.59
CA HIS A 91 9.08 6.27 0.85
C HIS A 91 8.23 5.17 1.52
N GLN A 92 7.48 5.55 2.57
CA GLN A 92 6.58 4.65 3.26
C GLN A 92 5.47 4.14 2.33
N LEU A 93 4.84 5.02 1.53
CA LEU A 93 3.78 4.62 0.61
C LEU A 93 4.27 3.62 -0.46
N ILE A 94 5.48 3.80 -0.99
CA ILE A 94 6.09 2.87 -1.94
C ILE A 94 6.31 1.49 -1.29
N GLN A 95 6.91 1.46 -0.09
CA GLN A 95 7.12 0.21 0.65
C GLN A 95 5.79 -0.51 0.96
N ASN A 96 4.77 0.25 1.35
CA ASN A 96 3.44 -0.30 1.66
C ASN A 96 2.76 -0.87 0.42
N TYR A 97 2.86 -0.18 -0.72
CA TYR A 97 2.36 -0.68 -2.01
C TYR A 97 3.06 -1.98 -2.42
N ASP A 98 4.37 -2.06 -2.28
CA ASP A 98 5.15 -3.26 -2.60
C ASP A 98 4.81 -4.45 -1.68
N ASN A 99 4.55 -4.20 -0.39
CA ASN A 99 4.12 -5.26 0.53
C ASN A 99 2.76 -5.84 0.12
N LEU A 100 1.80 -4.98 -0.26
CA LEU A 100 0.51 -5.44 -0.76
C LEU A 100 0.65 -6.22 -2.08
N LYS A 101 1.52 -5.79 -3.01
CA LYS A 101 1.82 -6.57 -4.22
C LYS A 101 2.39 -7.94 -3.90
N LYS A 102 3.32 -8.03 -2.94
CA LYS A 102 3.91 -9.31 -2.50
C LYS A 102 2.85 -10.25 -1.95
N LEU A 103 1.87 -9.75 -1.18
CA LEU A 103 0.73 -10.54 -0.70
C LEU A 103 -0.05 -11.17 -1.88
N VAL A 104 -0.46 -10.35 -2.85
CA VAL A 104 -1.23 -10.80 -4.02
C VAL A 104 -0.44 -11.83 -4.85
N GLN A 105 0.84 -11.56 -5.09
CA GLN A 105 1.73 -12.50 -5.81
C GLN A 105 1.89 -13.81 -5.05
N PHE A 106 2.04 -13.78 -3.73
CA PHE A 106 2.15 -14.97 -2.91
C PHE A 106 0.87 -15.80 -2.96
N ARG A 107 -0.31 -15.16 -2.88
CA ARG A 107 -1.59 -15.86 -3.05
C ARG A 107 -1.72 -16.50 -4.43
N LYS A 108 -1.31 -15.79 -5.48
CA LYS A 108 -1.30 -16.29 -6.87
C LYS A 108 -0.43 -17.54 -6.98
N LYS A 109 0.76 -17.53 -6.37
CA LYS A 109 1.68 -18.68 -6.31
C LYS A 109 1.04 -19.89 -5.61
N ILE A 110 0.48 -19.72 -4.41
CA ILE A 110 -0.19 -20.82 -3.68
C ILE A 110 -1.31 -21.44 -4.52
N ARG A 111 -2.11 -20.61 -5.21
CA ARG A 111 -3.20 -21.11 -6.06
C ARG A 111 -2.68 -21.89 -7.26
N ALA A 112 -1.63 -21.39 -7.91
CA ALA A 112 -1.00 -22.06 -9.04
C ALA A 112 -0.41 -23.44 -8.66
N GLU A 113 0.23 -23.55 -7.49
CA GLU A 113 0.73 -24.84 -6.96
C GLU A 113 -0.38 -25.88 -6.78
N LYS A 114 -1.61 -25.43 -6.53
CA LYS A 114 -2.82 -26.27 -6.44
C LYS A 114 -3.55 -26.44 -7.79
N ASN A 115 -2.96 -26.02 -8.91
CA ASN A 115 -3.58 -25.95 -10.24
C ASN A 115 -4.91 -25.18 -10.26
N LYS A 116 -5.03 -24.16 -9.41
CA LYS A 116 -6.22 -23.30 -9.29
C LYS A 116 -5.89 -21.87 -9.70
N LYS A 117 -6.90 -21.14 -10.19
CA LYS A 117 -6.83 -19.69 -10.42
C LYS A 117 -7.11 -18.91 -9.13
N LEU A 118 -6.73 -17.64 -9.10
CA LEU A 118 -7.23 -16.67 -8.11
C LEU A 118 -8.77 -16.60 -8.16
N SER A 119 -9.39 -16.26 -7.04
CA SER A 119 -10.82 -15.91 -7.06
C SER A 119 -11.02 -14.57 -7.79
N SER A 120 -12.28 -14.26 -8.13
CA SER A 120 -12.61 -12.97 -8.76
C SER A 120 -12.20 -11.80 -7.90
N GLU A 121 -12.36 -11.88 -6.58
CA GLU A 121 -12.04 -10.77 -5.68
C GLU A 121 -10.52 -10.53 -5.59
N TRP A 122 -9.70 -11.58 -5.54
CA TRP A 122 -8.25 -11.45 -5.59
C TRP A 122 -7.74 -10.92 -6.93
N LEU A 123 -8.37 -11.33 -8.04
CA LEU A 123 -8.04 -10.82 -9.37
C LEU A 123 -8.42 -9.35 -9.52
N GLU A 124 -9.55 -8.95 -8.95
CA GLU A 124 -9.98 -7.55 -8.90
C GLU A 124 -9.00 -6.70 -8.09
N LEU A 125 -8.55 -7.18 -6.93
CA LEU A 125 -7.51 -6.51 -6.14
C LEU A 125 -6.20 -6.37 -6.93
N GLU A 126 -5.74 -7.43 -7.62
CA GLU A 126 -4.56 -7.40 -8.49
C GLU A 126 -4.69 -6.29 -9.55
N ASN A 127 -5.79 -6.30 -10.30
CA ASN A 127 -6.05 -5.32 -11.36
C ASN A 127 -6.17 -3.88 -10.83
N ASN A 128 -6.77 -3.71 -9.65
CA ASN A 128 -6.94 -2.39 -9.04
C ASN A 128 -5.63 -1.83 -8.50
N LEU A 129 -4.70 -2.70 -8.07
CA LEU A 129 -3.33 -2.29 -7.70
C LEU A 129 -2.55 -1.80 -8.91
N GLU A 130 -2.63 -2.49 -10.05
CA GLU A 130 -1.95 -2.08 -11.28
C GLU A 130 -2.41 -0.72 -11.82
N LYS A 131 -3.64 -0.31 -11.50
CA LYS A 131 -4.19 1.00 -11.86
C LYS A 131 -3.75 2.13 -10.92
N MET A 132 -3.13 1.83 -9.79
CA MET A 132 -2.64 2.86 -8.89
C MET A 132 -1.47 3.61 -9.52
N ASN A 133 -1.47 4.93 -9.37
CA ASN A 133 -0.43 5.78 -9.95
C ASN A 133 0.85 5.81 -9.08
N ILE A 134 1.46 4.64 -8.87
CA ILE A 134 2.69 4.50 -8.09
C ILE A 134 3.83 5.36 -8.66
N THR A 135 3.92 5.47 -9.99
CA THR A 135 4.93 6.29 -10.68
C THR A 135 4.86 7.76 -10.28
N LYS A 136 3.66 8.30 -9.98
CA LYS A 136 3.54 9.67 -9.46
C LYS A 136 4.21 9.83 -8.10
N ILE A 137 4.07 8.84 -7.20
CA ILE A 137 4.68 8.87 -5.86
C ILE A 137 6.20 8.69 -5.94
N GLU A 138 6.67 7.76 -6.78
CA GLU A 138 8.11 7.56 -7.06
C GLU A 138 8.76 8.84 -7.61
N ASN A 139 8.07 9.56 -8.50
CA ASN A 139 8.58 10.81 -9.06
C ASN A 139 8.63 11.94 -8.03
N ILE A 140 7.69 11.98 -7.06
CA ILE A 140 7.74 12.92 -5.94
C ILE A 140 8.92 12.59 -5.02
N GLU A 141 9.13 11.32 -4.68
CA GLU A 141 10.28 10.90 -3.86
C GLU A 141 11.60 11.33 -4.50
N LYS A 142 11.78 11.04 -5.81
CA LYS A 142 12.98 11.43 -6.56
C LYS A 142 13.18 12.94 -6.60
N SER A 143 12.14 13.71 -6.91
CA SER A 143 12.26 15.17 -7.02
C SER A 143 12.62 15.80 -5.69
N VAL A 144 12.15 15.26 -4.57
CA VAL A 144 12.55 15.75 -3.25
C VAL A 144 14.00 15.41 -2.94
N ILE A 145 14.45 14.19 -3.22
CA ILE A 145 15.85 13.76 -3.01
C ILE A 145 16.83 14.63 -3.82
N GLU A 146 16.56 14.84 -5.11
CA GLU A 146 17.42 15.63 -6.00
C GLU A 146 17.54 17.11 -5.60
N ASN A 147 16.59 17.61 -4.80
CA ASN A 147 16.59 18.97 -4.29
C ASN A 147 17.17 19.09 -2.87
N GLU A 148 17.38 17.99 -2.15
CA GLU A 148 18.15 17.97 -0.89
C GLU A 148 19.66 18.03 -1.14
N ASP A 149 20.14 17.53 -2.28
CA ASP A 149 21.56 17.46 -2.67
C ASP A 149 22.09 18.73 -3.36
N LYS A 150 21.29 19.81 -3.44
CA LYS A 150 21.63 21.10 -4.08
C LYS A 150 21.66 22.25 -3.08
#